data_AF-A0A929B3S6-F1
#
_entry.id   AF-A0A929B3S6-F1
#
_cell.length_a   1.000
_cell.length_b   1.000
_cell.length_c   1.000
_cell.angle_alpha   90.00
_cell.angle_beta   90.00
_cell.angle_gamma   90.00
#
_symmetry.space_group_name_H-M   'P 1'
#
loop_
_entity.id
_entity.type
_entity.pdbx_description
1 polymer ?
#
loop_
_entity_poly.entity_id
_entity_poly.type
_entity_poly.pdbx_seq_one_letter_code
_entity_poly.pdbx_strand_id
1 'polypeptide(L)'
;MDEGYNLEFVGPSASGNDTLIGGGGNNILTGGSDRNLFVLAPGEGIDTITDFSVAPDRIGLSNGLTWEQLTIVRGTGLNANNSLITIIDSAEILAVLAGVPAEAIAPSNFILF
;
A
#
# COMPACT_ATOMS: atom_id res chain seq x y z
N MET A 1 -2.75 -15.91 -25.38
CA MET A 1 -1.62 -15.19 -24.78
C MET A 1 -2.16 -13.83 -24.41
N ASP A 2 -2.61 -13.71 -23.18
CA ASP A 2 -2.92 -12.43 -22.54
C ASP A 2 -2.15 -12.45 -21.23
N GLU A 3 -0.86 -12.12 -21.30
CA GLU A 3 -0.06 -11.83 -20.09
C GLU A 3 -0.24 -10.35 -19.73
N GLY A 4 -1.50 -9.92 -19.67
CA GLY A 4 -1.86 -8.64 -19.09
C GLY A 4 -1.82 -8.77 -17.58
N TYR A 5 -0.92 -8.06 -16.92
CA TYR A 5 -1.04 -7.74 -15.50
C TYR A 5 -2.38 -7.01 -15.31
N ASN A 6 -3.46 -7.75 -15.12
CA ASN A 6 -4.77 -7.18 -14.91
C ASN A 6 -4.75 -6.50 -13.56
N LEU A 7 -4.91 -5.18 -13.55
CA LEU A 7 -5.08 -4.42 -12.33
C LEU A 7 -6.44 -4.79 -11.73
N GLU A 8 -6.42 -5.43 -10.56
CA GLU A 8 -7.65 -5.73 -9.83
C GLU A 8 -7.97 -4.58 -8.87
N PHE A 9 -9.21 -4.11 -8.92
CA PHE A 9 -9.69 -3.02 -8.08
C PHE A 9 -10.36 -3.59 -6.82
N VAL A 10 -9.81 -3.24 -5.66
CA VAL A 10 -10.43 -3.49 -4.35
C VAL A 10 -10.92 -2.15 -3.82
N GLY A 11 -12.23 -1.98 -3.77
CA GLY A 11 -12.89 -0.73 -3.37
C GLY A 11 -13.54 -0.80 -2.00
N PRO A 12 -14.10 0.32 -1.53
CA PRO A 12 -14.68 0.41 -0.21
C PRO A 12 -16.03 -0.30 -0.14
N SER A 13 -16.44 -0.68 1.06
CA SER A 13 -17.84 -0.98 1.35
C SER A 13 -18.67 0.32 1.40
N ALA A 14 -20.00 0.21 1.39
CA ALA A 14 -20.87 1.40 1.36
C ALA A 14 -20.75 2.29 2.63
N SER A 15 -20.19 1.75 3.72
CA SER A 15 -19.90 2.47 4.96
C SER A 15 -19.03 1.61 5.88
N GLY A 16 -18.08 2.22 6.56
CA GLY A 16 -17.33 1.58 7.64
C GLY A 16 -15.85 1.41 7.34
N ASN A 17 -15.14 0.89 8.34
CA ASN A 17 -13.72 0.62 8.26
C ASN A 17 -13.48 -0.65 7.44
N ASP A 18 -12.76 -0.54 6.33
CA ASP A 18 -12.48 -1.67 5.46
C ASP A 18 -11.08 -2.26 5.70
N THR A 19 -10.94 -3.56 5.48
CA THR A 19 -9.64 -4.23 5.35
C THR A 19 -9.47 -4.64 3.89
N LEU A 20 -8.54 -3.98 3.20
CA LEU A 20 -8.28 -4.15 1.78
C LEU A 20 -7.03 -5.01 1.59
N ILE A 21 -7.21 -6.16 0.94
CA ILE A 21 -6.16 -7.11 0.61
C ILE A 21 -6.19 -7.28 -0.91
N GLY A 22 -5.15 -6.83 -1.60
CA GLY A 22 -5.02 -6.98 -3.06
C GLY A 22 -4.81 -8.44 -3.48
N GLY A 23 -4.04 -9.18 -2.67
CA GLY A 23 -3.62 -10.53 -3.02
C GLY A 23 -2.59 -10.50 -4.15
N GLY A 24 -2.44 -11.63 -4.86
CA GLY A 24 -1.48 -11.72 -5.95
C GLY A 24 -1.87 -10.88 -7.18
N GLY A 25 -0.92 -10.10 -7.68
CA GLY A 25 -1.10 -9.20 -8.81
C GLY A 25 -0.67 -7.77 -8.46
N ASN A 26 -0.87 -6.85 -9.39
CA ASN A 26 -0.77 -5.43 -9.08
C ASN A 26 -2.20 -4.93 -8.88
N ASN A 27 -2.55 -4.43 -7.69
CA ASN A 27 -3.93 -4.04 -7.41
C ASN A 27 -4.07 -2.52 -7.27
N ILE A 28 -5.30 -2.03 -7.44
CA ILE A 28 -5.69 -0.66 -7.06
C ILE A 28 -6.56 -0.78 -5.83
N LEU A 29 -6.12 -0.21 -4.71
CA LEU A 29 -6.82 -0.26 -3.43
C LEU A 29 -7.36 1.14 -3.07
N THR A 30 -8.67 1.24 -2.84
CA THR A 30 -9.35 2.49 -2.48
C THR A 30 -10.25 2.24 -1.26
N GLY A 31 -9.94 2.86 -0.12
CA GLY A 31 -10.64 2.61 1.15
C GLY A 31 -11.80 3.58 1.44
N GLY A 32 -11.91 4.69 0.71
CA GLY A 32 -12.86 5.75 1.03
C GLY A 32 -12.46 6.56 2.26
N SER A 33 -13.42 7.28 2.84
CA SER A 33 -13.16 8.30 3.87
C SER A 33 -13.06 7.79 5.32
N ASP A 34 -13.41 6.52 5.55
CA ASP A 34 -13.43 5.92 6.88
C ASP A 34 -12.01 5.46 7.31
N ARG A 35 -11.88 4.68 8.39
CA ARG A 35 -10.57 4.20 8.87
C ARG A 35 -10.25 2.85 8.27
N ASN A 36 -9.38 2.83 7.28
CA ASN A 36 -9.12 1.64 6.50
C ASN A 36 -7.78 0.99 6.85
N LEU A 37 -7.69 -0.30 6.58
CA LEU A 37 -6.49 -1.10 6.71
C LEU A 37 -6.12 -1.64 5.33
N PHE A 38 -5.00 -1.18 4.79
CA PHE A 38 -4.43 -1.69 3.53
C PHE A 38 -3.36 -2.71 3.86
N VAL A 39 -3.55 -3.97 3.49
CA VAL A 39 -2.65 -5.06 3.86
C VAL A 39 -1.68 -5.33 2.73
N LEU A 40 -0.38 -5.34 3.07
CA LEU A 40 0.71 -5.64 2.14
C LEU A 40 1.38 -6.96 2.53
N ALA A 41 1.89 -7.67 1.52
CA ALA A 41 2.64 -8.90 1.68
C ALA A 41 3.77 -9.00 0.66
N PRO A 42 4.95 -9.57 1.02
CA PRO A 42 6.00 -9.88 0.07
C PRO A 42 5.55 -10.92 -0.96
N GLY A 43 6.00 -10.75 -2.20
CA GLY A 43 5.77 -11.69 -3.31
C GLY A 43 4.38 -11.61 -3.92
N GLU A 44 3.54 -10.66 -3.50
CA GLU A 44 2.18 -10.52 -4.02
C GLU A 44 2.07 -9.53 -5.18
N GLY A 45 3.08 -8.68 -5.40
CA GLY A 45 3.08 -7.69 -6.49
C GLY A 45 3.05 -6.26 -5.95
N ILE A 46 2.74 -5.29 -6.81
CA ILE A 46 2.79 -3.88 -6.47
C ILE A 46 1.38 -3.28 -6.41
N ASP A 47 0.95 -2.94 -5.21
CA ASP A 47 -0.33 -2.27 -5.00
C ASP A 47 -0.24 -0.76 -5.24
N THR A 48 -1.32 -0.18 -5.73
CA THR A 48 -1.52 1.28 -5.79
C THR A 48 -2.64 1.65 -4.84
N ILE A 49 -2.28 2.28 -3.72
CA ILE A 49 -3.25 2.77 -2.74
C ILE A 49 -3.57 4.22 -3.06
N THR A 50 -4.84 4.50 -3.35
CA THR A 50 -5.24 5.76 -4.00
C THR A 50 -5.61 6.89 -3.05
N ASP A 51 -5.98 6.56 -1.81
CA ASP A 51 -6.62 7.50 -0.87
C ASP A 51 -6.14 7.34 0.58
N PHE A 52 -4.95 6.76 0.78
CA PHE A 52 -4.37 6.58 2.11
C PHE A 52 -4.25 7.90 2.86
N SER A 53 -4.84 7.95 4.05
CA SER A 53 -4.79 9.09 4.95
C SER A 53 -4.07 8.73 6.24
N VAL A 54 -2.95 9.41 6.51
CA VAL A 54 -2.01 9.12 7.61
C VAL A 54 -2.65 9.11 9.02
N ALA A 55 -3.81 9.72 9.20
CA ALA A 55 -4.48 9.75 10.51
C ALA A 55 -5.49 8.61 10.71
N PRO A 56 -6.54 8.46 9.86
CA PRO A 56 -7.51 7.40 10.03
C PRO A 56 -6.99 6.03 9.59
N ASP A 57 -6.15 5.95 8.56
CA ASP A 57 -5.80 4.68 7.92
C ASP A 57 -4.54 4.05 8.50
N ARG A 58 -4.41 2.74 8.28
CA ARG A 58 -3.24 1.95 8.64
C ARG A 58 -2.82 1.04 7.51
N ILE A 59 -1.56 0.66 7.55
CA ILE A 59 -0.97 -0.36 6.68
C ILE A 59 -0.71 -1.61 7.52
N GLY A 60 -1.31 -2.72 7.10
CA GLY A 60 -1.14 -4.02 7.71
C GLY A 60 0.06 -4.74 7.09
N LEU A 61 0.97 -5.20 7.93
CA LEU A 61 2.15 -5.95 7.52
C LEU A 61 1.91 -7.44 7.75
N SER A 62 1.75 -8.18 6.66
CA SER A 62 1.43 -9.62 6.71
C SER A 62 2.62 -10.49 6.28
N ASN A 63 2.47 -11.81 6.40
CA ASN A 63 3.48 -12.80 5.97
C ASN A 63 4.89 -12.57 6.54
N GLY A 64 4.97 -12.12 7.80
CA GLY A 64 6.23 -11.92 8.52
C GLY A 64 6.94 -10.60 8.20
N LEU A 65 6.30 -9.71 7.44
CA LEU A 65 6.80 -8.37 7.19
C LEU A 65 6.77 -7.53 8.49
N THR A 66 7.81 -6.74 8.69
CA THR A 66 7.97 -5.84 9.84
C THR A 66 8.38 -4.45 9.37
N TRP A 67 8.10 -3.42 10.17
CA TRP A 67 8.45 -2.05 9.83
C TRP A 67 9.96 -1.87 9.61
N GLU A 68 10.77 -2.58 10.38
CA GLU A 68 12.23 -2.51 10.33
C GLU A 68 12.81 -3.01 9.00
N GLN A 69 12.03 -3.78 8.22
CA GLN A 69 12.40 -4.26 6.89
C GLN A 69 12.04 -3.27 5.78
N LEU A 70 11.34 -2.18 6.10
CA LEU A 70 10.79 -1.25 5.12
C LEU A 70 11.61 0.03 5.00
N THR A 71 11.70 0.52 3.78
CA THR A 71 12.06 1.90 3.48
C THR A 71 10.94 2.57 2.72
N ILE A 72 10.73 3.86 3.00
CA ILE A 72 9.72 4.68 2.36
C ILE A 72 10.45 5.77 1.62
N VAL A 73 10.34 5.74 0.29
CA VAL A 73 11.06 6.66 -0.58
C VAL A 73 10.09 7.42 -1.45
N ARG A 74 10.42 8.69 -1.72
CA ARG A 74 9.67 9.49 -2.69
C ARG A 74 9.86 8.90 -4.09
N GLY A 75 8.77 8.81 -4.85
CA GLY A 75 8.83 8.46 -6.26
C GLY A 75 9.55 9.52 -7.10
N THR A 76 9.78 9.21 -8.38
CA THR A 76 10.49 10.10 -9.31
C THR A 76 9.65 10.35 -10.57
N GLY A 77 10.02 11.37 -11.36
CA GLY A 77 9.34 11.71 -12.60
C GLY A 77 7.84 11.99 -12.39
N LEU A 78 6.97 11.30 -13.12
CA LEU A 78 5.51 11.42 -12.99
C LEU A 78 4.98 10.96 -11.63
N ASN A 79 5.76 10.15 -10.89
CA ASN A 79 5.42 9.66 -9.56
C ASN A 79 6.04 10.51 -8.45
N ALA A 80 6.54 11.71 -8.75
CA ALA A 80 7.23 12.56 -7.76
C ALA A 80 6.32 13.01 -6.60
N ASN A 81 5.01 12.82 -6.68
CA ASN A 81 4.07 13.11 -5.59
C ASN A 81 3.65 11.86 -4.81
N ASN A 82 4.15 10.69 -5.20
CA ASN A 82 3.82 9.42 -4.57
C ASN A 82 4.96 8.96 -3.67
N SER A 83 4.62 8.11 -2.72
CA SER A 83 5.61 7.37 -1.92
C SER A 83 5.63 5.91 -2.33
N LEU A 84 6.80 5.30 -2.29
CA LEU A 84 7.00 3.87 -2.50
C LEU A 84 7.34 3.22 -1.16
N ILE A 85 6.63 2.16 -0.82
CA ILE A 85 6.97 1.28 0.30
C ILE A 85 7.76 0.12 -0.29
N THR A 86 8.98 -0.08 0.22
CA THR A 86 9.94 -1.03 -0.36
C THR A 86 10.58 -1.86 0.73
N ILE A 87 10.76 -3.16 0.48
CA ILE A 87 11.54 -4.04 1.34
C ILE A 87 13.03 -3.75 1.10
N ILE A 88 13.77 -3.46 2.16
CA ILE A 88 15.19 -3.07 2.10
C ILE A 88 16.04 -4.17 1.45
N ASP A 89 15.88 -5.42 1.90
CA ASP A 89 16.78 -6.51 1.52
C ASP A 89 16.59 -6.98 0.07
N SER A 90 15.33 -7.05 -0.39
CA SER A 90 14.99 -7.53 -1.74
C SER A 90 14.87 -6.41 -2.77
N ALA A 91 14.77 -5.15 -2.31
CA ALA A 91 14.36 -3.99 -3.12
C ALA A 91 12.97 -4.14 -3.77
N GLU A 92 12.15 -5.09 -3.28
CA GLU A 92 10.78 -5.27 -3.74
C GLU A 92 9.92 -4.07 -3.33
N ILE A 93 9.21 -3.51 -4.31
CA ILE A 93 8.19 -2.49 -4.04
C ILE A 93 6.91 -3.22 -3.69
N LEU A 94 6.34 -2.92 -2.53
CA LEU A 94 5.07 -3.49 -2.07
C LEU A 94 3.89 -2.62 -2.49
N ALA A 95 4.05 -1.30 -2.36
CA ALA A 95 2.98 -0.37 -2.65
C ALA A 95 3.47 1.00 -3.10
N VAL A 96 2.63 1.63 -3.91
CA VAL A 96 2.64 3.05 -4.23
C VAL A 96 1.52 3.72 -3.43
N LEU A 97 1.87 4.69 -2.59
CA LEU A 97 0.89 5.57 -1.95
C LEU A 97 0.72 6.82 -2.80
N ALA A 98 -0.43 6.94 -3.48
CA ALA A 98 -0.69 8.04 -4.39
C ALA A 98 -0.90 9.35 -3.63
N GLY A 99 -0.13 10.39 -3.96
CA GLY A 99 -0.29 11.73 -3.37
C GLY A 99 0.09 11.86 -1.89
N VAL A 100 0.65 10.82 -1.27
CA VAL A 100 1.09 10.86 0.13
C VAL A 100 2.60 11.15 0.18
N PRO A 101 3.05 12.24 0.83
CA PRO A 101 4.47 12.53 1.00
C PRO A 101 5.17 11.51 1.91
N ALA A 102 6.40 11.12 1.55
CA ALA A 102 7.15 10.08 2.26
C ALA A 102 7.41 10.47 3.72
N GLU A 103 7.69 11.75 3.95
CA GLU A 103 7.93 12.35 5.26
C GLU A 103 6.71 12.38 6.19
N ALA A 104 5.50 12.18 5.67
CA ALA A 104 4.28 12.12 6.46
C ALA A 104 4.00 10.70 6.99
N ILE A 105 4.72 9.69 6.48
CA ILE A 105 4.54 8.29 6.82
C ILE A 105 5.51 7.94 7.94
N ALA A 106 4.96 7.45 9.05
CA ALA A 106 5.68 7.14 10.26
C ALA A 106 5.43 5.68 10.68
N PRO A 107 6.26 5.10 11.57
CA PRO A 107 6.04 3.76 12.09
C PRO A 107 4.63 3.55 12.68
N SER A 108 4.02 4.61 13.23
CA SER A 108 2.65 4.58 13.78
C SER A 108 1.55 4.33 12.75
N ASN A 109 1.86 4.44 11.46
CA ASN A 109 0.95 4.11 10.36
C ASN A 109 0.88 2.60 10.09
N PHE A 110 1.79 1.82 10.68
CA PHE A 110 1.94 0.40 10.41
C PHE A 110 1.54 -0.43 11.62
N ILE A 111 0.90 -1.55 11.35
CA ILE A 111 0.57 -2.57 12.34
C ILE A 111 0.91 -3.95 11.78
N LEU A 112 1.19 -4.91 12.66
CA LEU A 112 1.27 -6.32 12.25
C LEU A 112 -0.16 -6.81 11.94
N PHE A 113 -0.29 -7.62 10.89
CA PHE A 113 -1.54 -8.22 10.43
C PHE A 113 -1.45 -9.74 10.39
#